data_AF-A0A9P5S912-F1
#
_entry.id   AF-A0A9P5S912-F1
#
_cell.length_a   1.000
_cell.length_b   1.000
_cell.length_c   1.000
_cell.angle_alpha   90.00
_cell.angle_beta   90.00
_cell.angle_gamma   90.00
#
_symmetry.space_group_name_H-M   'P 1'
#
loop_
_entity.id
_entity.type
_entity.pdbx_description
1 polymer ?
#
loop_
_entity_poly.entity_id
_entity_poly.type
_entity_poly.pdbx_seq_one_letter_code
_entity_poly.pdbx_strand_id
1 'polypeptide(L)'
;MSLSLPASFNYNLPVSRVFFIGLAGGADAGKEKFCRVLIEQLQKSQVVDSSKVLLLHLHDFYKELSDDDRVCVGNGLYSFDHPDAFDWELIAEVIQDIQEGNSFRIPKFNFSTKTRSYEEHPRERGSPTVVLLEGIFVLYSAKIREFLNMKLFVELDDDMRLANRVARKVAEINPDPIDHVLTEYVRFVKPAFDDFIQPSKKWADIIIPRGSENVTAIELITAHAADLLGRPPQPNSTRPSRMNSSNSTFLQELTGSPGGDSRPMSKSSVHSDPNSRRTSAAASPVPSKSILADVPNSVYKPVPE
;
A
#
# COMPACT_ATOMS: atom_id res chain seq x y z
N MET A 1 26.38 21.18 -14.77
CA MET A 1 25.23 21.46 -13.89
C MET A 1 25.37 20.61 -12.64
N SER A 2 25.78 21.21 -11.53
CA SER A 2 25.79 20.55 -10.22
C SER A 2 24.36 20.50 -9.71
N LEU A 3 23.80 19.30 -9.57
CA LEU A 3 22.57 19.09 -8.82
C LEU A 3 22.89 19.32 -7.34
N SER A 4 22.68 20.55 -6.85
CA SER A 4 22.61 20.78 -5.41
C SER A 4 21.31 20.14 -4.92
N LEU A 5 21.44 19.09 -4.10
CA LEU A 5 20.32 18.56 -3.33
C LEU A 5 19.66 19.71 -2.55
N PRO A 6 18.32 19.79 -2.49
CA PRO A 6 17.66 20.82 -1.70
C PRO A 6 18.12 20.71 -0.24
N ALA A 7 18.33 21.87 0.39
CA ALA A 7 18.65 21.98 1.79
C ALA A 7 17.63 21.16 2.60
N SER A 8 18.10 20.03 3.15
CA SER A 8 17.43 19.15 4.12
C SER A 8 15.91 19.24 4.14
N PHE A 9 15.23 18.24 3.57
CA PHE A 9 13.83 17.95 3.86
C PHE A 9 13.64 17.91 5.39
N ASN A 10 13.19 19.03 5.97
CA ASN A 10 12.87 19.13 7.38
C ASN A 10 11.52 18.46 7.58
N TYR A 11 11.55 17.17 7.94
CA TYR A 11 10.43 16.57 8.64
C TYR A 11 10.32 17.25 10.00
N ASN A 12 9.39 18.20 10.13
CA ASN A 12 8.94 18.66 11.44
C ASN A 12 8.16 17.50 12.06
N LEU A 13 8.84 16.66 12.86
CA LEU A 13 8.14 15.72 13.71
C LEU A 13 7.32 16.53 14.72
N PRO A 14 5.98 16.34 14.82
CA PRO A 14 5.21 16.94 15.90
C PRO A 14 5.76 16.47 17.25
N VAL A 15 5.41 17.21 18.32
CA VAL A 15 5.97 17.05 19.67
C VAL A 15 5.79 15.62 20.24
N SER A 16 4.94 14.78 19.62
CA SER A 16 4.88 13.35 19.85
C SER A 16 5.84 12.53 18.97
N ARG A 17 6.73 11.77 19.62
CA ARG A 17 7.81 10.95 19.03
C ARG A 17 7.35 9.65 18.33
N VAL A 18 6.11 9.58 17.82
CA VAL A 18 5.62 8.35 17.16
C VAL A 18 5.83 8.44 15.65
N PHE A 19 6.54 7.47 15.09
CA PHE A 19 6.81 7.37 13.67
C PHE A 19 5.84 6.38 13.00
N PHE A 20 4.91 6.90 12.21
CA PHE A 20 3.91 6.12 11.48
C PHE A 20 4.40 5.75 10.08
N ILE A 21 4.42 4.45 9.80
CA ILE A 21 4.72 3.87 8.50
C ILE A 21 3.43 3.25 7.95
N GLY A 22 2.89 3.79 6.87
CA GLY A 22 1.74 3.21 6.19
C GLY A 22 2.17 2.26 5.08
N LEU A 23 1.63 1.04 5.06
CA LEU A 23 1.86 0.05 4.01
C LEU A 23 0.56 -0.26 3.25
N ALA A 24 0.50 0.12 1.99
CA ALA A 24 -0.55 -0.27 1.05
C ALA A 24 -0.04 -1.23 -0.03
N GLY A 25 -0.96 -1.69 -0.88
CA GLY A 25 -0.71 -2.71 -1.90
C GLY A 25 -1.89 -3.65 -2.04
N GLY A 26 -1.99 -4.33 -3.18
CA GLY A 26 -3.09 -5.26 -3.46
C GLY A 26 -3.24 -6.36 -2.42
N ALA A 27 -4.43 -6.95 -2.34
CA ALA A 27 -4.63 -8.19 -1.58
C ALA A 27 -3.62 -9.26 -2.05
N ASP A 28 -3.12 -10.05 -1.10
CA ASP A 28 -2.18 -11.15 -1.36
C ASP A 28 -0.82 -10.73 -1.99
N ALA A 29 -0.47 -9.42 -1.92
CA ALA A 29 0.82 -8.87 -2.37
C ALA A 29 2.00 -9.08 -1.38
N GLY A 30 1.73 -9.61 -0.19
CA GLY A 30 2.77 -9.86 0.83
C GLY A 30 3.08 -8.70 1.79
N LYS A 31 2.15 -7.74 1.95
CA LYS A 31 2.28 -6.60 2.89
C LYS A 31 2.56 -7.04 4.32
N GLU A 32 1.75 -7.94 4.86
CA GLU A 32 1.89 -8.43 6.24
C GLU A 32 3.24 -9.13 6.45
N LYS A 33 3.65 -9.99 5.49
CA LYS A 33 4.96 -10.64 5.51
C LYS A 33 6.09 -9.60 5.48
N PHE A 34 5.97 -8.55 4.67
CA PHE A 34 6.93 -7.45 4.64
C PHE A 34 6.99 -6.72 5.99
N CYS A 35 5.84 -6.34 6.58
CA CYS A 35 5.79 -5.70 7.90
C CYS A 35 6.49 -6.55 8.96
N ARG A 36 6.22 -7.86 9.01
CA ARG A 36 6.88 -8.76 9.97
C ARG A 36 8.40 -8.74 9.82
N VAL A 37 8.91 -8.89 8.60
CA VAL A 37 10.35 -8.86 8.35
C VAL A 37 10.95 -7.50 8.69
N LEU A 38 10.26 -6.41 8.37
CA LEU A 38 10.72 -5.05 8.73
C LEU A 38 10.80 -4.86 10.25
N ILE A 39 9.78 -5.31 10.99
CA ILE A 39 9.77 -5.28 12.47
C ILE A 39 10.95 -6.07 13.03
N GLU A 40 11.19 -7.28 12.53
CA GLU A 40 12.34 -8.10 12.95
C GLU A 40 13.68 -7.38 12.70
N GLN A 41 13.82 -6.66 11.58
CA GLN A 41 15.05 -5.92 11.26
C GLN A 41 15.23 -4.65 12.10
N LEU A 42 14.15 -3.91 12.37
CA LEU A 42 14.16 -2.77 13.29
C LEU A 42 14.57 -3.18 14.70
N GLN A 43 14.13 -4.36 15.15
CA GLN A 43 14.50 -4.92 16.45
C GLN A 43 15.96 -5.39 16.48
N LYS A 44 16.42 -6.11 15.44
CA LYS A 44 17.80 -6.61 15.35
C LYS A 44 18.84 -5.50 15.29
N SER A 45 18.51 -4.40 14.60
CA SER A 45 19.38 -3.23 14.48
C SER A 45 19.47 -2.40 15.78
N GLN A 46 18.75 -2.78 16.84
CA GLN A 46 18.64 -2.06 18.12
C GLN A 46 18.17 -0.61 17.97
N VAL A 47 17.52 -0.32 16.84
CA VAL A 47 17.00 0.99 16.49
C VAL A 47 15.76 1.30 17.32
N VAL A 48 14.95 0.27 17.57
CA VAL A 48 13.72 0.36 18.34
C VAL A 48 13.68 -0.78 19.35
N ASP A 49 13.34 -0.46 20.60
CA ASP A 49 12.97 -1.50 21.57
C ASP A 49 11.77 -2.28 21.02
N SER A 50 11.87 -3.62 21.02
CA SER A 50 10.80 -4.50 20.54
C SER A 50 9.43 -4.20 21.18
N SER A 51 9.41 -3.71 22.42
CA SER A 51 8.19 -3.31 23.13
C SER A 51 7.57 -1.99 22.64
N LYS A 52 8.25 -1.27 21.72
CA LYS A 52 7.88 0.05 21.22
C LYS A 52 7.48 0.06 19.74
N VAL A 53 7.38 -1.11 19.12
CA VAL A 53 6.85 -1.26 17.75
C VAL A 53 5.44 -1.82 17.82
N LEU A 54 4.49 -1.13 17.18
CA LEU A 54 3.09 -1.56 17.08
C LEU A 54 2.73 -1.84 15.63
N LEU A 55 2.08 -2.98 15.36
CA LEU A 55 1.50 -3.30 14.06
C LEU A 55 -0.03 -3.19 14.16
N LEU A 56 -0.60 -2.31 13.34
CA LEU A 56 -2.04 -2.14 13.16
C LEU A 56 -2.43 -2.71 11.80
N HIS A 57 -3.43 -3.58 11.80
CA HIS A 57 -4.02 -4.13 10.58
C HIS A 57 -5.28 -3.35 10.24
N LEU A 58 -5.34 -2.76 9.05
CA LEU A 58 -6.51 -1.99 8.60
C LEU A 58 -7.80 -2.85 8.64
N HIS A 59 -7.66 -4.16 8.39
CA HIS A 59 -8.79 -5.08 8.40
C HIS A 59 -9.41 -5.29 9.80
N ASP A 60 -8.72 -4.91 10.88
CA ASP A 60 -9.31 -4.92 12.23
C ASP A 60 -10.31 -3.76 12.41
N PHE A 61 -10.27 -2.75 11.54
CA PHE A 61 -11.09 -1.54 11.60
C PHE A 61 -12.29 -1.58 10.65
N TYR A 62 -12.80 -2.77 10.30
CA TYR A 62 -14.12 -2.86 9.69
C TYR A 62 -15.19 -2.27 10.61
N LYS A 63 -16.20 -1.63 10.02
CA LYS A 63 -17.36 -1.11 10.74
C LYS A 63 -18.13 -2.25 11.40
N GLU A 64 -18.74 -1.95 12.54
CA GLU A 64 -19.84 -2.77 13.04
C GLU A 64 -21.03 -2.67 12.09
N LEU A 65 -21.59 -3.83 11.75
CA LEU A 65 -22.68 -3.92 10.80
C LEU A 65 -24.00 -3.53 11.48
N SER A 66 -24.69 -2.55 10.89
CA SER A 66 -26.08 -2.24 11.20
C SER A 66 -27.01 -3.41 10.80
N ASP A 67 -28.27 -3.36 11.23
CA ASP A 67 -29.25 -4.38 10.84
C ASP A 67 -29.43 -4.43 9.31
N ASP A 68 -29.43 -3.27 8.64
CA ASP A 68 -29.50 -3.18 7.18
C ASP A 68 -28.25 -3.77 6.51
N ASP A 69 -27.06 -3.51 7.06
CA ASP A 69 -25.81 -4.10 6.55
C ASP A 69 -25.82 -5.62 6.68
N ARG A 70 -26.36 -6.15 7.78
CA ARG A 70 -26.50 -7.60 8.00
C ARG A 70 -27.43 -8.24 6.97
N VAL A 71 -28.52 -7.56 6.59
CA VAL A 71 -29.40 -7.99 5.50
C VAL A 71 -28.63 -8.00 4.17
N CYS A 72 -27.86 -6.94 3.87
CA CYS A 72 -27.03 -6.88 2.68
C CYS A 72 -25.96 -7.99 2.64
N VAL A 73 -25.31 -8.30 3.77
CA VAL A 73 -24.37 -9.42 3.89
C VAL A 73 -25.06 -10.75 3.63
N GLY A 74 -26.23 -10.99 4.22
CA GLY A 74 -27.02 -12.22 4.02
C GLY A 74 -27.42 -12.45 2.56
N ASN A 75 -27.62 -11.36 1.81
CA ASN A 75 -27.95 -11.38 0.38
C ASN A 75 -26.71 -11.36 -0.54
N GLY A 76 -25.49 -11.33 0.00
CA GLY A 76 -24.26 -11.24 -0.80
C GLY A 76 -24.10 -9.92 -1.56
N LEU A 77 -24.66 -8.84 -1.03
CA LEU A 77 -24.64 -7.48 -1.60
C LEU A 77 -23.69 -6.53 -0.88
N TYR A 78 -23.18 -6.91 0.30
CA TYR A 78 -22.22 -6.12 1.05
C TYR A 78 -20.78 -6.40 0.60
N SER A 79 -20.02 -5.36 0.25
CA SER A 79 -18.62 -5.48 -0.16
C SER A 79 -17.68 -5.06 0.96
N PHE A 80 -16.92 -6.02 1.49
CA PHE A 80 -15.83 -5.73 2.43
C PHE A 80 -14.60 -5.11 1.73
N ASP A 81 -14.46 -5.28 0.42
CA ASP A 81 -13.40 -4.68 -0.38
C ASP A 81 -13.77 -3.26 -0.89
N HIS A 82 -14.65 -2.53 -0.18
CA HIS A 82 -14.95 -1.13 -0.46
C HIS A 82 -14.42 -0.22 0.65
N PRO A 83 -13.90 0.98 0.36
CA PRO A 83 -13.46 1.91 1.38
C PRO A 83 -14.52 2.22 2.45
N ASP A 84 -15.81 2.23 2.10
CA ASP A 84 -16.89 2.51 3.05
C ASP A 84 -17.09 1.43 4.12
N ALA A 85 -16.53 0.23 3.92
CA ALA A 85 -16.59 -0.83 4.91
C ALA A 85 -15.70 -0.55 6.14
N PHE A 86 -14.75 0.39 6.03
CA PHE A 86 -13.79 0.74 7.08
C PHE A 86 -14.27 1.91 7.93
N ASP A 87 -14.01 1.81 9.23
CA ASP A 87 -14.29 2.83 10.23
C ASP A 87 -13.14 3.84 10.28
N TRP A 88 -13.13 4.77 9.31
CA TRP A 88 -12.05 5.78 9.16
C TRP A 88 -11.95 6.73 10.35
N GLU A 89 -13.07 6.99 11.01
CA GLU A 89 -13.14 7.76 12.24
C GLU A 89 -12.42 7.04 13.37
N LEU A 90 -12.72 5.76 13.60
CA LEU A 90 -12.04 4.96 14.63
C LEU A 90 -10.52 4.82 14.36
N ILE A 91 -10.12 4.63 13.10
CA ILE A 91 -8.69 4.58 12.74
C ILE A 91 -8.00 5.89 13.14
N ALA A 92 -8.62 7.03 12.79
CA ALA A 92 -8.06 8.34 13.11
C ALA A 92 -8.01 8.60 14.63
N GLU A 93 -9.04 8.20 15.37
CA GLU A 93 -9.09 8.28 16.83
C GLU A 93 -7.94 7.49 17.46
N VAL A 94 -7.75 6.22 17.08
CA VAL A 94 -6.66 5.38 17.59
C VAL A 94 -5.29 5.98 17.26
N ILE A 95 -5.09 6.49 16.04
CA ILE A 95 -3.83 7.15 15.66
C ILE A 95 -3.58 8.40 16.52
N GLN A 96 -4.61 9.21 16.76
CA GLN A 96 -4.51 10.42 17.60
C GLN A 96 -4.18 10.06 19.05
N ASP A 97 -4.85 9.08 19.64
CA ASP A 97 -4.56 8.64 21.00
C ASP A 97 -3.13 8.11 21.15
N ILE A 98 -2.63 7.36 20.16
CA ILE A 98 -1.24 6.90 20.12
C ILE A 98 -0.28 8.10 20.08
N GLN A 99 -0.54 9.09 19.23
CA GLN A 99 0.26 10.31 19.13
C GLN A 99 0.27 11.08 20.45
N GLU A 100 -0.86 11.24 21.11
CA GLU A 100 -0.95 11.98 22.37
C GLU A 100 -0.41 11.18 23.58
N GLY A 101 -0.17 9.88 23.40
CA GLY A 101 0.24 8.99 24.47
C GLY A 101 -0.88 8.75 25.48
N ASN A 102 -2.13 8.75 25.00
CA ASN A 102 -3.32 8.37 25.73
C ASN A 102 -3.43 6.84 25.78
N SER A 103 -4.33 6.33 26.63
CA SER A 103 -4.79 4.94 26.51
C SER A 103 -5.63 4.80 25.26
N PHE A 104 -5.45 3.70 24.52
CA PHE A 104 -6.23 3.43 23.31
C PHE A 104 -6.69 1.97 23.28
N ARG A 105 -7.62 1.67 22.38
CA ARG A 105 -8.14 0.33 22.15
C ARG A 105 -7.93 -0.05 20.71
N ILE A 106 -7.34 -1.22 20.48
CA ILE A 106 -7.19 -1.74 19.12
C ILE A 106 -8.38 -2.65 18.85
N PRO A 107 -9.18 -2.41 17.81
CA PRO A 107 -10.25 -3.32 17.46
C PRO A 107 -9.68 -4.66 16.98
N LYS A 108 -10.50 -5.71 17.09
CA LYS A 108 -10.24 -7.02 16.51
C LYS A 108 -11.49 -7.48 15.80
N PHE A 109 -11.42 -7.59 14.48
CA PHE A 109 -12.58 -7.95 13.68
C PHE A 109 -12.66 -9.46 13.49
N ASN A 110 -13.80 -10.05 13.85
CA ASN A 110 -14.06 -11.47 13.63
C ASN A 110 -14.81 -11.65 12.29
N PHE A 111 -14.11 -12.16 11.28
CA PHE A 111 -14.65 -12.38 9.94
C PHE A 111 -15.76 -13.43 9.86
N SER A 112 -15.86 -14.34 10.83
CA SER A 112 -16.88 -15.38 10.88
C SER A 112 -18.19 -14.85 11.45
N THR A 113 -18.12 -14.13 12.58
CA THR A 113 -19.29 -13.58 13.26
C THR A 113 -19.66 -12.17 12.77
N LYS A 114 -18.79 -11.52 12.01
CA LYS A 114 -18.91 -10.13 11.54
C LYS A 114 -19.10 -9.15 12.71
N THR A 115 -18.32 -9.36 13.78
CA THR A 115 -18.36 -8.55 14.99
C THR A 115 -16.98 -8.04 15.35
N ARG A 116 -16.94 -6.93 16.08
CA ARG A 116 -15.71 -6.30 16.55
C ARG A 116 -15.59 -6.50 18.06
N SER A 117 -14.40 -6.91 18.51
CA SER A 117 -13.97 -6.85 19.91
C SER A 117 -12.80 -5.86 20.04
N TYR A 118 -12.29 -5.66 21.26
CA TYR A 118 -11.23 -4.69 21.51
C TYR A 118 -10.14 -5.28 22.41
N GLU A 119 -8.89 -4.94 22.11
CA GLU A 119 -7.73 -5.14 22.97
C GLU A 119 -7.33 -3.80 23.60
N GLU A 120 -7.25 -3.77 24.93
CA GLU A 120 -6.90 -2.56 25.69
C GLU A 120 -5.39 -2.31 25.67
N HIS A 121 -5.00 -1.07 25.36
CA HIS A 121 -3.62 -0.58 25.50
C HIS A 121 -3.58 0.54 26.54
N PRO A 122 -3.36 0.19 27.81
CA PRO A 122 -3.36 1.15 28.90
C PRO A 122 -2.10 2.02 28.85
N ARG A 123 -2.20 3.25 29.36
CA ARG A 123 -1.13 4.27 29.25
C ARG A 123 0.17 3.84 29.91
N GLU A 124 0.08 3.00 30.94
CA GLU A 124 1.20 2.44 31.71
C GLU A 124 2.12 1.54 30.86
N ARG A 125 1.60 0.95 29.77
CA ARG A 125 2.41 0.19 28.80
C ARG A 125 3.34 1.12 27.98
N GLY A 126 3.09 2.43 28.04
CA GLY A 126 3.79 3.47 27.31
C GLY A 126 3.40 3.50 25.83
N SER A 127 3.54 4.67 25.20
CA SER A 127 3.26 4.83 23.78
C SER A 127 4.33 4.12 22.92
N PRO A 128 3.95 3.48 21.79
CA PRO A 128 4.90 3.00 20.80
C PRO A 128 5.70 4.16 20.19
N THR A 129 6.91 3.89 19.73
CA THR A 129 7.74 4.86 19.00
C THR A 129 7.64 4.65 17.49
N VAL A 130 7.29 3.44 17.04
CA VAL A 130 7.02 3.12 15.64
C VAL A 130 5.70 2.41 15.53
N VAL A 131 4.86 2.87 14.60
CA VAL A 131 3.58 2.24 14.29
C VAL A 131 3.55 1.91 12.81
N LEU A 132 3.38 0.63 12.49
CA LEU A 132 3.13 0.18 11.13
C LEU A 132 1.61 0.03 10.97
N LEU A 133 1.02 0.76 10.03
CA LEU A 133 -0.37 0.59 9.64
C LEU A 133 -0.39 -0.08 8.27
N GLU A 134 -0.81 -1.34 8.20
CA GLU A 134 -0.85 -2.10 6.95
C GLU A 134 -2.28 -2.38 6.49
N GLY A 135 -2.53 -2.33 5.18
CA GLY A 135 -3.82 -2.69 4.63
C GLY A 135 -4.00 -2.25 3.18
N ILE A 136 -4.99 -2.82 2.51
CA ILE A 136 -5.23 -2.55 1.08
C ILE A 136 -5.57 -1.08 0.78
N PHE A 137 -6.19 -0.36 1.73
CA PHE A 137 -6.64 1.03 1.55
C PHE A 137 -5.92 2.05 2.43
N VAL A 138 -4.76 1.72 3.01
CA VAL A 138 -4.05 2.65 3.92
C VAL A 138 -3.74 4.00 3.25
N LEU A 139 -3.45 3.99 1.95
CA LEU A 139 -3.17 5.21 1.18
C LEU A 139 -4.40 5.81 0.47
N TYR A 140 -5.59 5.25 0.66
CA TYR A 140 -6.82 5.77 0.08
C TYR A 140 -7.24 7.08 0.77
N SER A 141 -7.48 7.03 2.09
CA SER A 141 -8.00 8.17 2.85
C SER A 141 -6.95 9.28 3.01
N ALA A 142 -7.29 10.50 2.56
CA ALA A 142 -6.43 11.68 2.73
C ALA A 142 -6.15 11.96 4.22
N LYS A 143 -7.19 11.86 5.06
CA LYS A 143 -7.09 12.03 6.52
C LYS A 143 -6.07 11.07 7.13
N ILE A 144 -6.08 9.80 6.73
CA ILE A 144 -5.11 8.83 7.23
C ILE A 144 -3.70 9.14 6.70
N ARG A 145 -3.57 9.50 5.43
CA ARG A 145 -2.27 9.84 4.82
C ARG A 145 -1.55 11.00 5.51
N GLU A 146 -2.27 11.95 6.07
CA GLU A 146 -1.70 13.10 6.79
C GLU A 146 -0.97 12.69 8.08
N PHE A 147 -1.39 11.59 8.71
CA PHE A 147 -0.70 11.06 9.91
C PHE A 147 0.57 10.28 9.58
N LEU A 148 0.71 9.78 8.35
CA LEU A 148 1.81 8.88 7.98
C LEU A 148 3.10 9.66 7.72
N ASN A 149 4.17 9.33 8.44
CA ASN A 149 5.50 9.88 8.19
C ASN A 149 6.17 9.26 6.95
N MET A 150 5.86 7.99 6.66
CA MET A 150 6.36 7.26 5.50
C MET A 150 5.24 6.43 4.87
N LYS A 151 5.11 6.49 3.54
CA LYS A 151 4.07 5.82 2.76
C LYS A 151 4.70 4.83 1.81
N LEU A 152 4.43 3.55 2.03
CA LEU A 152 4.99 2.43 1.29
C LEU A 152 3.90 1.74 0.49
N PHE A 153 4.22 1.32 -0.73
CA PHE A 153 3.32 0.50 -1.55
C PHE A 153 4.03 -0.76 -2.02
N VAL A 154 3.56 -1.93 -1.56
CA VAL A 154 4.08 -3.22 -2.02
C VAL A 154 3.46 -3.55 -3.36
N GLU A 155 4.31 -3.65 -4.38
CA GLU A 155 3.91 -3.94 -5.75
C GLU A 155 4.19 -5.39 -6.10
N LEU A 156 3.14 -6.05 -6.59
CA LEU A 156 3.17 -7.39 -7.13
C LEU A 156 2.09 -7.50 -8.23
N ASP A 157 2.43 -8.18 -9.32
CA ASP A 157 1.56 -8.36 -10.48
C ASP A 157 0.25 -9.08 -10.11
N ASP A 158 -0.83 -8.77 -10.83
CA ASP A 158 -2.19 -9.22 -10.54
C ASP A 158 -2.31 -10.76 -10.55
N ASP A 159 -1.63 -11.42 -11.48
CA ASP A 159 -1.59 -12.87 -11.64
C ASP A 159 -0.82 -13.54 -10.50
N MET A 160 0.30 -12.97 -10.09
CA MET A 160 1.08 -13.43 -8.93
C MET A 160 0.28 -13.26 -7.63
N ARG A 161 -0.44 -12.15 -7.46
CA ARG A 161 -1.35 -11.95 -6.33
C ARG A 161 -2.50 -12.95 -6.34
N LEU A 162 -3.10 -13.23 -7.50
CA LEU A 162 -4.13 -14.25 -7.64
C LEU A 162 -3.58 -15.65 -7.31
N ALA A 163 -2.39 -15.99 -7.80
CA ALA A 163 -1.74 -17.27 -7.48
C ALA A 163 -1.50 -17.42 -5.97
N ASN A 164 -0.99 -16.37 -5.31
CA ASN A 164 -0.84 -16.34 -3.85
C ASN A 164 -2.18 -16.49 -3.13
N ARG A 165 -3.23 -15.81 -3.61
CA ARG A 165 -4.58 -15.91 -3.04
C ARG A 165 -5.12 -17.32 -3.11
N VAL A 166 -5.05 -17.95 -4.28
CA VAL A 166 -5.48 -19.33 -4.49
C VAL A 166 -4.68 -20.25 -3.58
N ALA A 167 -3.35 -20.17 -3.59
CA ALA A 167 -2.48 -20.99 -2.75
C ALA A 167 -2.81 -20.88 -1.26
N ARG A 168 -3.07 -19.67 -0.76
CA ARG A 168 -3.47 -19.44 0.63
C ARG A 168 -4.84 -20.05 0.93
N LYS A 169 -5.86 -19.74 0.11
CA LYS A 169 -7.25 -20.20 0.31
C LYS A 169 -7.41 -21.71 0.25
N VAL A 170 -6.64 -22.40 -0.60
CA VAL A 170 -6.68 -23.87 -0.68
C VAL A 170 -5.86 -24.56 0.41
N ALA A 171 -4.94 -23.84 1.07
CA ALA A 171 -4.14 -24.36 2.18
C ALA A 171 -4.78 -24.13 3.56
N GLU A 172 -5.89 -23.39 3.64
CA GLU A 172 -6.66 -23.18 4.87
C GLU A 172 -7.27 -24.49 5.38
N ILE A 173 -7.49 -24.60 6.70
CA ILE A 173 -8.04 -25.82 7.35
C ILE A 173 -9.39 -26.20 6.75
N ASN A 174 -10.21 -25.20 6.42
CA ASN A 174 -11.46 -25.35 5.68
C ASN A 174 -11.31 -24.61 4.34
N PRO A 175 -10.81 -25.28 3.29
CA PRO A 175 -10.48 -24.60 2.04
C PRO A 175 -11.73 -24.24 1.24
N ASP A 176 -11.72 -23.03 0.68
CA ASP A 176 -12.76 -22.58 -0.25
C ASP A 176 -12.65 -23.33 -1.59
N PRO A 177 -13.77 -23.69 -2.24
CA PRO A 177 -13.74 -24.21 -3.60
C PRO A 177 -13.07 -23.20 -4.55
N ILE A 178 -12.21 -23.68 -5.46
CA ILE A 178 -11.45 -22.79 -6.35
C ILE A 178 -12.35 -21.87 -7.18
N ASP A 179 -13.49 -22.37 -7.65
CA ASP A 179 -14.48 -21.58 -8.39
C ASP A 179 -15.03 -20.42 -7.56
N HIS A 180 -15.19 -20.61 -6.24
CA HIS A 180 -15.62 -19.55 -5.32
C HIS A 180 -14.53 -18.47 -5.18
N VAL A 181 -13.27 -18.88 -4.99
CA VAL A 181 -12.13 -17.96 -4.88
C VAL A 181 -11.98 -17.10 -6.15
N LEU A 182 -12.10 -17.72 -7.33
CA LEU A 182 -12.02 -17.02 -8.61
C LEU A 182 -13.20 -16.07 -8.84
N THR A 183 -14.42 -16.51 -8.47
CA THR A 183 -15.63 -15.68 -8.59
C THR A 183 -15.54 -14.44 -7.68
N GLU A 184 -15.13 -14.62 -6.43
CA GLU A 184 -14.91 -13.51 -5.48
C GLU A 184 -13.85 -12.54 -6.01
N TYR A 185 -12.74 -13.07 -6.54
CA TYR A 185 -11.66 -12.25 -7.07
C TYR A 185 -12.13 -11.34 -8.22
N VAL A 186 -12.82 -11.91 -9.22
CA VAL A 186 -13.31 -11.14 -10.37
C VAL A 186 -14.40 -10.16 -9.97
N ARG A 187 -15.27 -10.55 -9.03
CA ARG A 187 -16.45 -9.74 -8.66
C ARG A 187 -16.11 -8.58 -7.73
N PHE A 188 -15.18 -8.76 -6.80
CA PHE A 188 -14.92 -7.78 -5.74
C PHE A 188 -13.46 -7.34 -5.70
N VAL A 189 -12.52 -8.29 -5.62
CA VAL A 189 -11.11 -7.96 -5.33
C VAL A 189 -10.43 -7.20 -6.46
N LYS A 190 -10.61 -7.64 -7.72
CA LYS A 190 -10.00 -7.00 -8.89
C LYS A 190 -10.59 -5.61 -9.15
N PRO A 191 -11.92 -5.42 -9.18
CA PRO A 191 -12.51 -4.08 -9.29
C PRO A 191 -12.06 -3.14 -8.17
N ALA A 192 -12.08 -3.61 -6.91
CA ALA A 192 -11.63 -2.80 -5.78
C ALA A 192 -10.15 -2.37 -5.92
N PHE A 193 -9.32 -3.28 -6.46
CA PHE A 193 -7.92 -2.96 -6.74
C PHE A 193 -7.78 -1.88 -7.80
N ASP A 194 -8.46 -2.02 -8.93
CA ASP A 194 -8.37 -1.09 -10.06
C ASP A 194 -8.94 0.29 -9.71
N ASP A 195 -10.09 0.31 -9.01
CA ASP A 195 -10.85 1.53 -8.76
C ASP A 195 -10.28 2.35 -7.59
N PHE A 196 -9.68 1.69 -6.58
CA PHE A 196 -9.33 2.35 -5.32
C PHE A 196 -7.87 2.11 -4.88
N ILE A 197 -7.37 0.87 -4.96
CA ILE A 197 -6.04 0.52 -4.41
C ILE A 197 -4.92 1.01 -5.32
N GLN A 198 -4.96 0.63 -6.60
CA GLN A 198 -3.92 0.97 -7.57
C GLN A 198 -3.78 2.49 -7.76
N PRO A 199 -4.86 3.29 -7.85
CA PRO A 199 -4.75 4.74 -7.93
C PRO A 199 -4.08 5.37 -6.70
N SER A 200 -4.22 4.75 -5.51
CA SER A 200 -3.58 5.23 -4.27
C SER A 200 -2.05 5.11 -4.28
N LYS A 201 -1.48 4.28 -5.19
CA LYS A 201 -0.03 4.12 -5.39
C LYS A 201 0.68 5.46 -5.64
N LYS A 202 0.01 6.44 -6.27
CA LYS A 202 0.56 7.77 -6.52
C LYS A 202 0.95 8.54 -5.25
N TRP A 203 0.43 8.13 -4.09
CA TRP A 203 0.72 8.73 -2.79
C TRP A 203 1.85 8.04 -2.03
N ALA A 204 2.42 6.97 -2.58
CA ALA A 204 3.53 6.28 -1.96
C ALA A 204 4.83 7.08 -2.15
N ASP A 205 5.61 7.17 -1.07
CA ASP A 205 6.97 7.70 -1.10
C ASP A 205 7.92 6.66 -1.73
N ILE A 206 7.69 5.37 -1.45
CA ILE A 206 8.50 4.25 -1.94
C ILE A 206 7.59 3.11 -2.43
N ILE A 207 7.90 2.62 -3.63
CA ILE A 207 7.30 1.42 -4.20
C ILE A 207 8.25 0.24 -3.97
N ILE A 208 7.73 -0.85 -3.42
CA ILE A 208 8.50 -2.03 -3.01
C ILE A 208 8.12 -3.20 -3.92
N PRO A 209 8.91 -3.48 -4.98
CA PRO A 209 8.71 -4.69 -5.76
C PRO A 209 9.14 -5.92 -4.95
N ARG A 210 8.50 -7.07 -5.19
CA ARG A 210 8.80 -8.39 -4.57
C ARG A 210 8.58 -8.46 -3.05
N GLY A 211 7.95 -7.45 -2.44
CA GLY A 211 7.61 -7.44 -1.02
C GLY A 211 8.80 -7.82 -0.12
N SER A 212 8.59 -8.79 0.77
CA SER A 212 9.58 -9.21 1.78
C SER A 212 10.89 -9.78 1.23
N GLU A 213 10.92 -10.19 -0.04
CA GLU A 213 12.14 -10.72 -0.68
C GLU A 213 13.11 -9.61 -1.09
N ASN A 214 12.63 -8.36 -1.09
CA ASN A 214 13.46 -7.20 -1.38
C ASN A 214 14.22 -6.74 -0.14
N VAL A 215 15.27 -7.50 0.20
CA VAL A 215 16.14 -7.25 1.37
C VAL A 215 16.72 -5.83 1.36
N THR A 216 17.09 -5.32 0.19
CA THR A 216 17.63 -3.96 0.04
C THR A 216 16.61 -2.89 0.42
N ALA A 217 15.33 -3.07 0.05
CA ALA A 217 14.28 -2.14 0.46
C ALA A 217 14.09 -2.16 1.99
N ILE A 218 14.11 -3.34 2.61
CA ILE A 218 14.00 -3.49 4.06
C ILE A 218 15.16 -2.82 4.79
N GLU A 219 16.40 -3.00 4.31
CA GLU A 219 17.59 -2.36 4.88
C GLU A 219 17.52 -0.84 4.78
N LEU A 220 17.12 -0.32 3.61
CA LEU A 220 16.99 1.13 3.38
C LEU A 220 15.94 1.76 4.30
N ILE A 221 14.77 1.12 4.42
CA ILE A 221 13.69 1.60 5.28
C ILE A 221 14.11 1.53 6.76
N THR A 222 14.74 0.42 7.18
CA THR A 222 15.28 0.26 8.54
C THR A 222 16.29 1.36 8.86
N ALA A 223 17.26 1.60 7.99
CA ALA A 223 18.28 2.63 8.18
C ALA A 223 17.67 4.04 8.24
N HIS A 224 16.68 4.32 7.39
CA HIS A 224 16.02 5.62 7.41
C HIS A 224 15.17 5.84 8.67
N ALA A 225 14.42 4.83 9.10
CA ALA A 225 13.68 4.87 10.36
C ALA A 225 14.63 5.10 11.55
N ALA A 226 15.81 4.46 11.53
CA ALA A 226 16.84 4.65 12.56
C ALA A 226 17.37 6.06 12.67
N ASP A 227 17.72 6.66 11.54
CA ASP A 227 18.19 8.04 11.49
C ASP A 227 17.11 9.01 12.01
N LEU A 228 15.84 8.80 11.64
CA LEU A 228 14.75 9.66 12.11
C LEU A 228 14.48 9.52 13.61
N LEU A 229 14.57 8.30 14.16
CA LEU A 229 14.37 8.05 15.59
C LEU A 229 15.57 8.47 16.45
N GLY A 230 16.78 8.50 15.89
CA GLY A 230 18.02 8.89 16.57
C GLY A 230 18.27 10.41 16.63
N ARG A 231 17.54 11.22 15.86
CA ARG A 231 17.72 12.69 15.84
C ARG A 231 17.07 13.37 17.08
N PRO A 232 17.75 14.32 17.75
CA PRO A 232 17.14 15.11 18.80
C PRO A 232 16.02 16.01 18.24
N PRO A 233 14.94 16.27 19.01
CA PRO A 233 13.84 17.12 18.54
C PRO A 233 14.32 18.55 18.29
N GLN A 234 14.14 19.02 17.06
CA GLN A 234 14.45 20.41 16.68
C GLN A 234 13.31 21.33 17.14
N PRO A 235 13.58 22.42 17.87
CA PRO A 235 12.54 23.36 18.27
C PRO A 235 11.98 24.12 17.05
N ASN A 236 10.68 23.95 16.82
CA ASN A 236 9.77 24.77 15.99
C ASN A 236 10.40 25.66 14.92
N SER A 237 10.57 25.14 13.69
CA SER A 237 10.66 26.02 12.52
C SER A 237 9.25 26.41 12.07
N THR A 238 8.84 27.62 12.44
CA THR A 238 7.61 28.26 11.95
C THR A 238 7.72 28.39 10.42
N ARG A 239 6.75 27.88 9.66
CA ARG A 239 6.68 28.08 8.20
C ARG A 239 6.76 29.57 7.89
N PRO A 240 7.60 30.05 6.94
CA PRO A 240 7.42 31.37 6.38
C PRO A 240 6.08 31.38 5.63
N SER A 241 5.17 32.26 6.04
CA SER A 241 4.00 32.61 5.24
C SER A 241 4.47 33.13 3.88
N ARG A 242 3.81 32.71 2.80
CA ARG A 242 4.01 33.24 1.45
C ARG A 242 3.90 34.77 1.49
N MET A 243 5.03 35.46 1.43
CA MET A 243 5.06 36.86 1.01
C MET A 243 5.09 36.92 -0.51
N ASN A 244 4.05 37.53 -1.07
CA ASN A 244 4.05 38.04 -2.43
C ASN A 244 5.14 39.10 -2.56
N SER A 245 6.00 39.02 -3.58
CA SER A 245 6.42 40.19 -4.34
C SER A 245 7.02 39.80 -5.70
N SER A 246 6.41 40.40 -6.71
CA SER A 246 6.91 40.62 -8.07
C SER A 246 8.21 41.42 -8.08
N ASN A 247 9.15 41.04 -8.97
CA ASN A 247 10.09 41.85 -9.77
C ASN A 247 11.22 40.93 -10.27
N SER A 248 11.24 40.53 -11.54
CA SER A 248 11.87 41.18 -12.70
C SER A 248 13.41 41.02 -12.78
N THR A 249 13.81 40.33 -13.86
CA THR A 249 14.99 40.61 -14.71
C THR A 249 16.38 40.15 -14.23
N PHE A 250 17.14 39.56 -15.18
CA PHE A 250 18.56 39.11 -15.24
C PHE A 250 18.64 37.58 -15.44
N LEU A 251 19.15 36.98 -16.51
CA LEU A 251 20.13 37.39 -17.53
C LEU A 251 19.84 36.74 -18.90
N GLN A 252 20.08 37.51 -19.95
CA GLN A 252 20.25 37.07 -21.33
C GLN A 252 21.74 37.04 -21.65
N GLU A 253 22.09 36.24 -22.67
CA GLU A 253 23.38 36.11 -23.39
C GLU A 253 24.35 35.03 -22.92
N LEU A 254 24.56 34.07 -23.84
CA LEU A 254 25.83 33.73 -24.51
C LEU A 254 25.51 32.56 -25.47
N THR A 255 25.04 32.84 -26.69
CA THR A 255 25.81 32.84 -27.95
C THR A 255 26.61 31.56 -28.25
N GLY A 256 26.27 30.91 -29.38
CA GLY A 256 27.27 30.33 -30.28
C GLY A 256 27.18 28.82 -30.58
N SER A 257 26.45 28.45 -31.63
CA SER A 257 26.77 27.29 -32.48
C SER A 257 27.85 27.68 -33.50
N PRO A 258 28.57 26.72 -34.10
CA PRO A 258 28.20 26.23 -35.44
C PRO A 258 28.31 24.69 -35.55
N GLY A 259 27.45 23.97 -36.29
CA GLY A 259 27.48 23.75 -37.75
C GLY A 259 28.52 22.65 -38.09
N GLY A 260 28.28 21.53 -38.79
CA GLY A 260 27.18 20.99 -39.59
C GLY A 260 27.59 19.59 -40.12
N ASP A 261 26.90 19.13 -41.18
CA ASP A 261 27.22 18.01 -42.10
C ASP A 261 26.72 16.56 -41.84
N SER A 262 25.49 16.33 -42.35
CA SER A 262 25.15 15.46 -43.52
C SER A 262 25.51 13.94 -43.60
N ARG A 263 24.42 13.14 -43.56
CA ARG A 263 23.96 12.10 -44.55
C ARG A 263 24.58 10.66 -44.56
N PRO A 264 23.90 9.65 -45.21
CA PRO A 264 23.44 8.41 -44.53
C PRO A 264 23.83 7.08 -45.25
N MET A 265 23.13 5.96 -44.92
CA MET A 265 23.14 4.57 -45.47
C MET A 265 24.01 3.61 -44.63
N SER A 266 23.62 2.36 -44.32
CA SER A 266 23.15 1.31 -45.22
C SER A 266 22.33 0.20 -44.53
N LYS A 267 21.48 -0.45 -45.33
CA LYS A 267 20.78 -1.72 -45.07
C LYS A 267 21.77 -2.91 -45.04
N SER A 268 21.45 -3.95 -44.28
CA SER A 268 21.74 -5.34 -44.69
C SER A 268 20.74 -6.33 -44.11
N SER A 269 20.33 -7.22 -44.98
CA SER A 269 19.24 -8.19 -44.94
C SER A 269 19.69 -9.59 -44.50
N VAL A 270 18.74 -10.33 -43.89
CA VAL A 270 18.35 -11.73 -44.14
C VAL A 270 19.45 -12.81 -44.15
N HIS A 271 19.31 -13.78 -43.24
CA HIS A 271 19.49 -15.19 -43.56
C HIS A 271 18.44 -16.06 -42.87
N SER A 272 17.68 -16.78 -43.70
CA SER A 272 16.81 -17.92 -43.41
C SER A 272 17.62 -19.21 -43.53
N ASP A 273 17.30 -20.25 -42.74
CA ASP A 273 16.95 -21.56 -43.31
C ASP A 273 16.46 -22.59 -42.26
N PRO A 274 15.78 -23.68 -42.71
CA PRO A 274 14.71 -24.37 -41.97
C PRO A 274 15.02 -25.85 -41.64
N ASN A 275 14.22 -26.44 -40.74
CA ASN A 275 13.65 -27.81 -40.79
C ASN A 275 13.15 -28.20 -39.40
N SER A 276 11.83 -28.35 -39.19
CA SER A 276 11.00 -29.56 -39.39
C SER A 276 10.82 -30.38 -38.11
N ARG A 277 9.59 -30.41 -37.56
CA ARG A 277 8.70 -31.58 -37.58
C ARG A 277 7.41 -31.30 -36.82
N ARG A 278 6.30 -31.50 -37.52
CA ARG A 278 4.94 -31.60 -37.00
C ARG A 278 4.77 -32.91 -36.23
N THR A 279 4.16 -32.84 -35.05
CA THR A 279 3.30 -33.91 -34.53
C THR A 279 2.02 -33.27 -34.00
N SER A 280 0.90 -33.64 -34.61
CA SER A 280 -0.45 -33.25 -34.23
C SER A 280 -0.94 -34.18 -33.11
N ALA A 281 -1.24 -33.63 -31.94
CA ALA A 281 -2.04 -34.29 -30.92
C ALA A 281 -3.38 -33.57 -30.83
N ALA A 282 -4.47 -34.32 -31.02
CA ALA A 282 -5.84 -33.84 -31.00
C ALA A 282 -6.20 -33.28 -29.62
N ALA A 283 -6.72 -32.05 -29.59
CA ALA A 283 -7.29 -31.44 -28.40
C ALA A 283 -8.77 -31.86 -28.27
N SER A 284 -9.11 -32.53 -27.17
CA SER A 284 -10.48 -32.78 -26.76
C SER A 284 -11.20 -31.47 -26.39
N PRO A 285 -12.51 -31.32 -26.66
CA PRO A 285 -13.22 -30.08 -26.40
C PRO A 285 -13.41 -29.86 -24.89
N VAL A 286 -12.89 -28.73 -24.39
CA VAL A 286 -13.17 -28.22 -23.05
C VAL A 286 -14.64 -27.75 -23.01
N PRO A 287 -15.46 -28.16 -22.04
CA PRO A 287 -16.83 -27.69 -21.96
C PRO A 287 -16.85 -26.20 -21.59
N SER A 288 -17.30 -25.38 -22.55
CA SER A 288 -17.53 -23.95 -22.39
C SER A 288 -18.79 -23.69 -21.55
N LYS A 289 -18.65 -23.66 -20.22
CA LYS A 289 -19.49 -22.81 -19.39
C LYS A 289 -18.76 -21.49 -19.20
N SER A 290 -19.29 -20.43 -19.80
CA SER A 290 -18.76 -19.08 -19.64
C SER A 290 -18.90 -18.65 -18.19
N ILE A 291 -17.81 -18.72 -17.43
CA ILE A 291 -17.70 -18.22 -16.05
C ILE A 291 -17.96 -16.70 -15.98
N LEU A 292 -18.00 -16.02 -17.13
CA LEU A 292 -18.06 -14.56 -17.28
C LEU A 292 -19.40 -14.00 -17.74
N ALA A 293 -20.45 -14.82 -17.94
CA ALA A 293 -21.66 -14.34 -18.63
C ALA A 293 -22.53 -13.35 -17.84
N ASP A 294 -22.39 -13.25 -16.51
CA ASP A 294 -23.26 -12.42 -15.67
C ASP A 294 -22.47 -11.59 -14.64
N VAL A 295 -21.32 -11.02 -15.01
CA VAL A 295 -20.63 -10.04 -14.15
C VAL A 295 -21.27 -8.66 -14.39
N PRO A 296 -22.03 -8.09 -13.44
CA PRO A 296 -22.57 -6.74 -13.60
C PRO A 296 -21.43 -5.73 -13.75
N ASN A 297 -21.63 -4.73 -14.61
CA ASN A 297 -20.79 -3.53 -14.66
C ASN A 297 -20.62 -2.97 -13.25
N SER A 298 -19.38 -2.59 -12.90
CA SER A 298 -18.91 -2.10 -11.60
C SER A 298 -20.04 -1.70 -10.62
N VAL A 299 -20.06 -2.36 -9.46
CA VAL A 299 -20.99 -2.07 -8.36
C VAL A 299 -20.68 -0.71 -7.70
N TYR A 300 -19.62 -0.01 -8.15
CA TYR A 300 -19.03 1.12 -7.45
C TYR A 300 -19.37 2.47 -8.09
N LYS A 301 -19.65 3.47 -7.24
CA LYS A 301 -19.66 4.89 -7.65
C LYS A 301 -18.21 5.41 -7.68
N PRO A 302 -17.86 6.32 -8.60
CA PRO A 302 -16.51 6.87 -8.69
C PRO A 302 -16.11 7.67 -7.44
N VAL A 303 -14.81 7.64 -7.13
CA VAL A 303 -14.16 8.30 -5.98
C VAL A 303 -14.32 9.83 -6.08
N PRO A 304 -14.70 10.54 -4.99
CA PRO A 304 -14.63 11.99 -4.97
C PRO A 304 -13.17 12.48 -5.02
N GLU A 305 -12.91 13.48 -5.87
CA GLU A 305 -11.58 14.08 -6.10
C GLU A 305 -10.88 14.59 -4.83
#